data_AF-A0A7C5MY69-F1
#
_entry.id   AF-A0A7C5MY69-F1
#
_cell.length_a   1.000
_cell.length_b   1.000
_cell.length_c   1.000
_cell.angle_alpha   90.00
_cell.angle_beta   90.00
_cell.angle_gamma   90.00
#
_symmetry.space_group_name_H-M   'P 1'
#
loop_
_entity.id
_entity.type
_entity.pdbx_description
1 polymer ?
#
loop_
_entity_poly.entity_id
_entity_poly.type
_entity_poly.pdbx_seq_one_letter_code
_entity_poly.pdbx_strand_id
1 'polypeptide(L)'
;MAFFMSFARLNLIQGNLDKAIYWNNRVLKVGNAKVRKDIHRHAQLVSMILYYETWEVGKLENRYRAVVRSFSKEELTLEYERIVLEMLNGLPRLTTKAEVQKNFKELLERMQALEANPGERKAQGFNFIKSWLEAKVSKQELRVIFEAQLEG
;
A
#
# COMPACT_ATOMS: atom_id res chain seq x y z
N MET A 1 -11.44 -9.34 -12.69
CA MET A 1 -10.30 -9.33 -11.75
C MET A 1 -9.88 -7.93 -11.32
N ALA A 2 -9.70 -6.97 -12.24
CA ALA A 2 -9.44 -5.56 -11.89
C ALA A 2 -10.51 -4.97 -10.94
N PHE A 3 -11.77 -5.35 -11.11
CA PHE A 3 -12.88 -4.94 -10.23
C PHE A 3 -12.66 -5.30 -8.74
N PHE A 4 -12.07 -6.47 -8.42
CA PHE A 4 -11.79 -6.82 -7.02
C PHE A 4 -10.78 -5.88 -6.39
N MET A 5 -9.77 -5.46 -7.15
CA MET A 5 -8.80 -4.48 -6.66
C MET A 5 -9.42 -3.10 -6.48
N SER A 6 -10.37 -2.70 -7.34
CA SER A 6 -11.13 -1.47 -7.15
C SER A 6 -12.04 -1.54 -5.93
N PHE A 7 -12.74 -2.66 -5.70
CA PHE A 7 -13.56 -2.86 -4.51
C PHE A 7 -12.72 -2.88 -3.23
N ALA A 8 -11.54 -3.51 -3.25
CA ALA A 8 -10.63 -3.49 -2.11
C ALA A 8 -10.23 -2.06 -1.75
N ARG A 9 -9.80 -1.26 -2.74
CA ARG A 9 -9.43 0.15 -2.55
C ARG A 9 -10.60 1.00 -2.07
N LEU A 10 -11.76 0.87 -2.69
CA LEU A 10 -12.96 1.62 -2.29
C LEU A 10 -13.34 1.35 -0.83
N ASN A 11 -13.32 0.08 -0.42
CA ASN A 11 -13.65 -0.27 0.97
C ASN A 11 -12.57 0.23 1.94
N LEU A 12 -11.29 0.23 1.55
CA LEU A 12 -10.21 0.81 2.36
C LEU A 12 -10.37 2.33 2.51
N ILE A 13 -10.69 3.04 1.43
CA ILE A 13 -10.96 4.49 1.45
C ILE A 13 -12.10 4.81 2.44
N GLN A 14 -13.16 4.00 2.43
CA GLN A 14 -14.31 4.15 3.32
C GLN A 14 -14.08 3.63 4.76
N GLY A 15 -12.87 3.16 5.09
CA GLY A 15 -12.56 2.59 6.42
C GLY A 15 -13.15 1.20 6.68
N ASN A 16 -13.77 0.55 5.70
CA ASN A 16 -14.36 -0.79 5.80
C ASN A 16 -13.28 -1.87 5.64
N LEU A 17 -12.40 -2.01 6.65
CA LEU A 17 -11.21 -2.88 6.59
C LEU A 17 -11.52 -4.35 6.30
N ASP A 18 -12.57 -4.93 6.90
CA ASP A 18 -12.94 -6.33 6.68
C ASP A 18 -13.31 -6.62 5.22
N LYS A 19 -14.11 -5.72 4.63
CA LYS A 19 -14.49 -5.82 3.21
C LYS A 19 -13.29 -5.60 2.30
N ALA A 20 -12.41 -4.65 2.65
CA ALA A 20 -11.19 -4.40 1.90
C ALA A 20 -10.26 -5.64 1.89
N ILE A 21 -10.07 -6.27 3.05
CA ILE A 21 -9.33 -7.54 3.21
C ILE A 21 -9.98 -8.65 2.39
N TYR A 22 -11.30 -8.81 2.48
CA TYR A 22 -12.05 -9.81 1.72
C TYR A 22 -11.81 -9.68 0.20
N TRP A 23 -11.98 -8.48 -0.35
CA TRP A 23 -11.79 -8.25 -1.78
C TRP A 23 -10.33 -8.36 -2.21
N ASN A 24 -9.39 -7.88 -1.40
CA ASN A 24 -7.97 -8.00 -1.70
C ASN A 24 -7.51 -9.47 -1.70
N ASN A 25 -8.00 -10.28 -0.75
CA ASN A 25 -7.72 -11.71 -0.70
C ASN A 25 -8.26 -12.46 -1.92
N ARG A 26 -9.35 -12.00 -2.55
CA ARG A 26 -9.82 -12.56 -3.83
C ARG A 26 -8.79 -12.33 -4.95
N VAL A 27 -8.17 -11.16 -5.03
CA VAL A 27 -7.09 -10.88 -6.01
C VAL A 27 -5.90 -11.82 -5.78
N LEU A 28 -5.47 -11.95 -4.52
CA LEU A 28 -4.32 -12.75 -4.13
C LEU A 28 -4.52 -14.26 -4.35
N LYS A 29 -5.73 -14.77 -4.10
CA LYS A 29 -6.06 -16.21 -4.27
C LYS A 29 -6.05 -16.66 -5.72
N VAL A 30 -6.35 -15.75 -6.67
CA VAL A 30 -6.33 -16.08 -8.11
C VAL A 30 -4.90 -16.27 -8.62
N GLY A 31 -3.92 -15.59 -7.99
CA GLY A 31 -2.50 -15.73 -8.29
C GLY A 31 -2.06 -15.16 -9.64
N ASN A 32 -0.73 -15.21 -9.88
CA ASN A 32 -0.08 -14.61 -11.05
C ASN A 32 -0.48 -15.23 -12.40
N ALA A 33 -1.03 -16.45 -12.43
CA ALA A 33 -1.37 -17.15 -13.67
C ALA A 33 -2.62 -16.58 -14.37
N LYS A 34 -3.48 -15.86 -13.63
CA LYS A 34 -4.77 -15.36 -14.14
C LYS A 34 -5.01 -13.87 -13.85
N VAL A 35 -4.08 -13.20 -13.15
CA VAL A 35 -4.13 -11.76 -12.86
C VAL A 35 -2.88 -11.11 -13.45
N ARG A 36 -3.05 -9.93 -14.06
CA ARG A 36 -1.91 -9.14 -14.51
C ARG A 36 -0.93 -8.91 -13.36
N LYS A 37 0.36 -9.10 -13.65
CA LYS A 37 1.43 -9.09 -12.65
C LYS A 37 1.44 -7.82 -11.78
N ASP A 38 1.26 -6.66 -12.40
CA ASP A 38 1.21 -5.35 -11.74
C ASP A 38 0.03 -5.22 -10.75
N ILE A 39 -1.16 -5.74 -11.10
CA ILE A 39 -2.33 -5.78 -10.20
C ILE A 39 -2.04 -6.68 -8.99
N HIS A 40 -1.43 -7.85 -9.21
CA HIS A 40 -1.12 -8.77 -8.13
C HIS A 40 -0.05 -8.20 -7.19
N ARG A 41 1.00 -7.57 -7.72
CA ARG A 41 2.02 -6.86 -6.91
C ARG A 41 1.39 -5.76 -6.07
N HIS A 42 0.52 -4.95 -6.68
CA HIS A 42 -0.21 -3.92 -5.94
C HIS A 42 -1.09 -4.52 -4.81
N ALA A 43 -1.78 -5.63 -5.07
CA ALA A 43 -2.57 -6.33 -4.03
C ALA A 43 -1.70 -6.88 -2.89
N GLN A 44 -0.44 -7.27 -3.18
CA GLN A 44 0.54 -7.63 -2.16
C GLN A 44 0.94 -6.42 -1.30
N LEU A 45 1.18 -5.26 -1.89
CA LEU A 45 1.45 -4.04 -1.12
C LEU A 45 0.24 -3.62 -0.27
N VAL A 46 -0.95 -3.57 -0.86
CA VAL A 46 -2.19 -3.21 -0.16
C VAL A 46 -2.52 -4.19 0.97
N SER A 47 -2.20 -5.47 0.83
CA SER A 47 -2.41 -6.42 1.93
C SER A 47 -1.61 -6.08 3.19
N MET A 48 -0.40 -5.55 3.04
CA MET A 48 0.41 -5.14 4.18
C MET A 48 -0.15 -3.86 4.81
N ILE A 49 -0.59 -2.90 3.98
CA ILE A 49 -1.31 -1.70 4.45
C ILE A 49 -2.54 -2.12 5.27
N LEU A 50 -3.36 -3.05 4.77
CA LEU A 50 -4.54 -3.52 5.48
C LEU A 50 -4.23 -4.14 6.84
N TYR A 51 -3.19 -4.98 6.95
CA TYR A 51 -2.80 -5.54 8.25
C TYR A 51 -2.17 -4.52 9.19
N TYR A 52 -1.55 -3.48 8.65
CA TYR A 52 -1.14 -2.34 9.45
C TYR A 52 -2.35 -1.58 10.03
N GLU A 53 -3.38 -1.33 9.21
CA GLU A 53 -4.61 -0.64 9.65
C GLU A 53 -5.41 -1.41 10.69
N THR A 54 -5.34 -2.76 10.69
CA THR A 54 -6.00 -3.56 11.72
C THR A 54 -5.23 -3.61 13.05
N TRP A 55 -4.05 -2.99 13.12
CA TRP A 55 -3.13 -3.05 14.28
C TRP A 55 -2.69 -4.48 14.64
N GLU A 56 -2.79 -5.42 13.70
CA GLU A 56 -2.43 -6.84 13.90
C GLU A 56 -0.96 -7.07 13.51
N VAL A 57 -0.03 -6.61 14.34
CA VAL A 57 1.42 -6.65 14.10
C VAL A 57 1.92 -8.04 13.69
N GLY A 58 1.45 -9.11 14.35
CA GLY A 58 1.83 -10.48 14.00
C GLY A 58 1.39 -10.91 12.60
N LYS A 59 0.23 -10.43 12.10
CA LYS A 59 -0.19 -10.68 10.72
C LYS A 59 0.59 -9.84 9.73
N LEU A 60 0.95 -8.61 10.09
CA LEU A 60 1.79 -7.75 9.27
C LEU A 60 3.17 -8.39 9.04
N GLU A 61 3.85 -8.87 10.08
CA GLU A 61 5.17 -9.52 9.96
C GLU A 61 5.12 -10.79 9.10
N ASN A 62 4.12 -11.64 9.33
CA ASN A 62 3.89 -12.83 8.52
C ASN A 62 3.66 -12.47 7.06
N ARG A 63 2.88 -11.41 6.82
CA ARG A 63 2.58 -10.94 5.48
C ARG A 63 3.81 -10.36 4.81
N TYR A 64 4.59 -9.55 5.51
CA TYR A 64 5.84 -8.97 5.02
C TYR A 64 6.79 -10.05 4.50
N ARG A 65 7.02 -11.12 5.28
CA ARG A 65 7.86 -12.26 4.86
C ARG A 65 7.33 -12.96 3.60
N ALA A 66 6.01 -13.06 3.44
CA ALA A 66 5.42 -13.63 2.24
C ALA A 66 5.59 -12.73 1.01
N VAL A 67 5.40 -11.42 1.18
CA VAL A 67 5.55 -10.44 0.10
C VAL A 67 7.01 -10.34 -0.34
N VAL A 68 7.97 -10.15 0.58
CA VAL A 68 9.39 -10.08 0.23
C VAL A 68 9.85 -11.32 -0.55
N ARG A 69 9.43 -12.53 -0.14
CA ARG A 69 9.73 -13.77 -0.89
C ARG A 69 9.10 -13.82 -2.28
N SER A 70 7.97 -13.16 -2.49
CA SER A 70 7.35 -13.04 -3.82
C SER A 70 8.14 -12.07 -4.69
N PHE A 71 8.55 -10.94 -4.12
CA PHE A 71 9.32 -9.91 -4.79
C PHE A 71 10.80 -10.29 -4.99
N SER A 72 11.35 -11.26 -4.26
CA SER A 72 12.73 -11.74 -4.51
C SER A 72 12.83 -12.73 -5.67
N LYS A 73 11.71 -13.33 -6.07
CA LYS A 73 11.62 -14.24 -7.23
C LYS A 73 11.46 -13.49 -8.55
N GLU A 74 11.25 -12.18 -8.49
CA GLU A 74 10.94 -11.31 -9.61
C GLU A 74 11.82 -10.06 -9.50
N GLU A 75 12.27 -9.48 -10.60
CA GLU A 75 13.03 -8.22 -10.49
C GLU A 75 12.12 -7.09 -9.98
N LEU A 76 12.56 -6.38 -8.94
CA LEU A 76 11.94 -5.16 -8.45
C LEU A 76 12.31 -4.02 -9.40
N THR A 77 11.44 -3.76 -10.37
CA THR A 77 11.69 -2.75 -11.41
C THR A 77 11.17 -1.36 -11.06
N LEU A 78 10.35 -1.22 -10.02
CA LEU A 78 9.73 0.03 -9.61
C LEU A 78 10.20 0.41 -8.21
N GLU A 79 10.77 1.61 -8.08
CA GLU A 79 11.38 2.11 -6.85
C GLU A 79 10.32 2.35 -5.77
N TYR A 80 9.10 2.75 -6.13
CA TYR A 80 8.04 2.95 -5.14
C TYR A 80 7.70 1.65 -4.39
N GLU A 81 7.77 0.50 -5.06
CA GLU A 81 7.51 -0.79 -4.42
C GLU A 81 8.58 -1.12 -3.37
N ARG A 82 9.84 -0.76 -3.64
CA ARG A 82 10.94 -0.90 -2.69
C ARG A 82 10.73 0.02 -1.48
N ILE A 83 10.39 1.29 -1.69
CA ILE A 83 10.11 2.25 -0.61
C ILE A 83 9.01 1.71 0.32
N VAL A 84 7.94 1.16 -0.24
CA VAL A 84 6.82 0.60 0.53
C VAL A 84 7.24 -0.64 1.32
N LEU A 85 8.07 -1.51 0.74
CA LEU A 85 8.59 -2.68 1.46
C LEU A 85 9.51 -2.29 2.61
N GLU A 86 10.42 -1.33 2.38
CA GLU A 86 11.32 -0.79 3.41
C GLU A 86 10.53 -0.21 4.59
N MET A 87 9.51 0.60 4.29
CA MET A 87 8.60 1.17 5.28
C MET A 87 8.02 0.08 6.17
N LEU A 88 7.35 -0.90 5.57
CA LEU A 88 6.55 -1.88 6.30
C LEU A 88 7.42 -2.84 7.12
N ASN A 89 8.67 -3.04 6.71
CA ASN A 89 9.69 -3.74 7.50
C ASN A 89 10.11 -2.96 8.75
N GLY A 90 10.19 -1.63 8.63
CA GLY A 90 10.64 -0.73 9.71
C GLY A 90 9.56 -0.48 10.77
N LEU A 91 8.28 -0.48 10.38
CA LEU A 91 7.17 -0.08 11.26
C LEU A 91 7.11 -0.82 12.61
N PRO A 92 7.28 -2.16 12.70
CA PRO A 92 7.23 -2.86 13.99
C PRO A 92 8.33 -2.45 14.98
N ARG A 93 9.42 -1.84 14.49
CA ARG A 93 10.56 -1.40 15.32
C ARG A 93 10.39 0.00 15.87
N LEU A 94 9.40 0.76 15.39
CA LEU A 94 9.13 2.12 15.83
C LEU A 94 8.29 2.05 17.10
N THR A 95 8.79 2.66 18.18
CA THR A 95 8.22 2.53 19.52
C THR A 95 7.38 3.73 19.93
N THR A 96 7.62 4.90 19.31
CA THR A 96 6.91 6.13 19.64
C THR A 96 6.04 6.63 18.47
N LYS A 97 4.95 7.33 18.81
CA LYS A 97 4.12 8.02 17.80
C LYS A 97 4.91 9.02 16.96
N ALA A 98 5.94 9.64 17.54
CA ALA A 98 6.80 10.61 16.86
C ALA A 98 7.70 9.93 15.81
N GLU A 99 8.29 8.78 16.14
CA GLU A 99 9.08 7.97 15.21
C GLU A 99 8.23 7.48 14.04
N VAL A 100 7.03 6.97 14.31
CA VAL A 100 6.08 6.54 13.27
C VAL A 100 5.73 7.70 12.34
N GLN A 101 5.42 8.87 12.90
CA GLN A 101 5.10 10.06 12.12
C GLN A 101 6.27 10.58 11.29
N LYS A 102 7.49 10.58 11.86
CA LYS A 102 8.70 10.94 11.12
C LYS A 102 8.93 9.99 9.94
N ASN A 103 8.82 8.69 10.17
CA ASN A 103 8.96 7.68 9.13
C ASN A 103 7.94 7.89 7.99
N PHE A 104 6.66 8.14 8.30
CA PHE A 104 5.66 8.43 7.26
C PHE A 104 5.98 9.69 6.44
N LYS A 105 6.50 10.74 7.07
CA LYS A 105 6.91 11.97 6.36
C LYS A 105 8.05 11.71 5.40
N GLU A 106 9.12 11.06 5.86
CA GLU A 106 10.28 10.72 5.02
C GLU A 106 9.88 9.87 3.82
N LEU A 107 8.95 8.93 4.01
CA LEU A 107 8.46 8.08 2.94
C LEU A 107 7.56 8.81 1.95
N LEU A 108 6.72 9.73 2.42
CA LEU A 108 5.91 10.57 1.56
C LEU A 108 6.80 11.47 0.69
N GLU A 109 7.84 12.07 1.27
CA GLU A 109 8.83 12.88 0.53
C GLU A 109 9.54 12.04 -0.55
N ARG A 110 9.99 10.84 -0.21
CA ARG A 110 10.60 9.91 -1.18
C ARG A 110 9.61 9.52 -2.29
N MET A 111 8.36 9.26 -1.95
CA MET A 111 7.31 8.95 -2.93
C MET A 111 7.02 10.15 -3.85
N GLN A 112 6.94 11.36 -3.32
CA GLN A 112 6.73 12.58 -4.11
C GLN A 112 7.90 12.84 -5.07
N ALA A 113 9.15 12.58 -4.66
CA ALA A 113 10.31 12.69 -5.55
C ALA A 113 10.22 11.75 -6.77
N LEU A 114 9.56 10.59 -6.64
CA LEU A 114 9.36 9.65 -7.74
C LEU A 114 8.32 10.13 -8.77
N GLU A 115 7.52 11.16 -8.47
CA GLU A 115 6.52 11.69 -9.44
C GLU A 115 7.15 12.30 -10.69
N ALA A 116 8.41 12.72 -10.59
CA ALA A 116 9.20 13.17 -11.72
C ALA A 116 9.49 12.05 -12.73
N ASN A 117 9.44 10.78 -12.31
CA ASN A 117 9.58 9.62 -13.17
C ASN A 117 8.20 9.19 -13.72
N PRO A 118 7.95 9.31 -15.04
CA PRO A 118 6.65 8.94 -15.62
C PRO A 118 6.31 7.46 -15.47
N GLY A 119 7.31 6.57 -15.39
CA GLY A 119 7.12 5.14 -15.18
C GLY A 119 6.57 4.83 -13.79
N GLU A 120 7.17 5.45 -12.76
CA GLU A 120 6.70 5.36 -11.37
C GLU A 120 5.31 5.98 -11.22
N ARG A 121 5.13 7.21 -11.71
CA ARG A 121 3.85 7.93 -11.60
C ARG A 121 2.68 7.18 -12.24
N LYS A 122 2.92 6.47 -13.35
CA LYS A 122 1.91 5.67 -14.05
C LYS A 122 1.78 4.24 -13.50
N ALA A 123 2.63 3.84 -12.55
CA ALA A 123 2.62 2.50 -12.00
C ALA A 123 1.31 2.19 -11.27
N GLN A 124 0.91 0.92 -11.36
CA GLN A 124 -0.32 0.44 -10.74
C GLN A 124 -0.28 0.64 -9.22
N GLY A 125 -1.07 1.59 -8.72
CA GLY A 125 -1.25 1.81 -7.28
C GLY A 125 -0.32 2.83 -6.65
N PHE A 126 0.60 3.43 -7.41
CA PHE A 126 1.49 4.50 -6.93
C PHE A 126 0.70 5.63 -6.27
N ASN A 127 -0.24 6.25 -6.99
CA ASN A 127 -1.07 7.34 -6.47
C ASN A 127 -1.90 6.91 -5.24
N PHE A 128 -2.41 5.67 -5.25
CA PHE A 128 -3.19 5.17 -4.12
C PHE A 128 -2.36 5.08 -2.83
N ILE A 129 -1.13 4.56 -2.92
CA ILE A 129 -0.23 4.46 -1.77
C ILE A 129 0.26 5.84 -1.33
N LYS A 130 0.55 6.74 -2.29
CA LYS A 130 0.88 8.14 -1.98
C LYS A 130 -0.25 8.79 -1.16
N SER A 131 -1.50 8.68 -1.59
CA SER A 131 -2.63 9.25 -0.84
C SER A 131 -2.88 8.59 0.50
N TRP A 132 -2.58 7.29 0.63
CA TRP A 132 -2.55 6.64 1.93
C TRP A 132 -1.48 7.23 2.87
N LEU A 133 -0.27 7.50 2.37
CA LEU A 133 0.78 8.18 3.14
C LEU A 133 0.39 9.61 3.52
N GLU A 134 -0.22 10.37 2.60
CA GLU A 134 -0.75 11.71 2.87
C GLU A 134 -1.76 11.69 4.02
N ALA A 135 -2.68 10.71 4.04
CA ALA A 135 -3.62 10.53 5.14
C ALA A 135 -2.89 10.26 6.48
N LYS A 136 -1.84 9.44 6.48
CA LYS A 136 -1.06 9.14 7.70
C LYS A 136 -0.27 10.34 8.22
N VAL A 137 0.30 11.14 7.33
CA VAL A 137 1.07 12.34 7.68
C VAL A 137 0.15 13.46 8.18
N SER A 138 -0.97 13.69 7.49
CA SER A 138 -1.96 14.71 7.86
C SER A 138 -2.85 14.31 9.04
N LYS A 139 -2.84 13.02 9.41
CA LYS A 139 -3.74 12.42 10.42
C LYS A 139 -5.22 12.58 10.05
N GLN A 140 -5.52 12.59 8.76
CA GLN A 140 -6.86 12.63 8.22
C GLN A 140 -7.30 11.22 7.78
N GLU A 141 -8.61 11.05 7.62
CA GLU A 141 -9.14 9.84 7.00
C GLU A 141 -8.76 9.79 5.52
N LEU A 142 -8.49 8.58 5.00
CA LEU A 142 -8.13 8.40 3.59
C LEU A 142 -9.21 8.94 2.64
N ARG A 143 -10.49 8.80 3.00
CA ARG A 143 -11.62 9.39 2.28
C ARG A 143 -11.48 10.89 2.05
N VAL A 144 -11.08 11.65 3.08
CA VAL A 144 -10.94 13.11 2.99
C VAL A 144 -9.87 13.49 1.97
N ILE A 145 -8.76 12.74 1.92
CA ILE A 145 -7.71 12.95 0.91
C ILE A 145 -8.24 12.73 -0.51
N PHE A 146 -9.02 11.66 -0.73
CA PHE A 146 -9.59 11.36 -2.03
C PHE A 146 -10.69 12.34 -2.45
N GLU A 147 -11.51 12.82 -1.50
CA GLU A 147 -12.54 13.84 -1.76
C GLU A 147 -11.90 15.16 -2.20
N ALA A 148 -10.86 15.62 -1.51
CA ALA A 148 -10.12 16.83 -1.87
C ALA A 148 -9.48 16.77 -3.27
N GLN A 149 -9.09 15.57 -3.74
CA GLN A 149 -8.54 15.36 -5.08
C GLN A 149 -9.59 15.36 -6.20
N LEU A 150 -10.88 15.20 -5.87
CA LEU A 150 -11.98 15.25 -6.85
C LEU A 150 -12.51 16.67 -7.07
N GLU A 151 -12.28 17.56 -6.11
CA GLU A 151 -12.75 18.95 -6.14
C GLU A 151 -11.77 19.91 -6.82
N GLY A 152 -10.54 19.48 -7.11
CA GLY A 152 -9.48 20.27 -7.77
C GLY A 152 -9.16 19.77 -9.17
#